data_AF-A0A1K1S2J1-F1
#
_entry.id   AF-A0A1K1S2J1-F1
#
_cell.length_a   1.000
_cell.length_b   1.000
_cell.length_c   1.000
_cell.angle_alpha   90.00
_cell.angle_beta   90.00
_cell.angle_gamma   90.00
#
_symmetry.space_group_name_H-M   'P 1'
#
loop_
_entity.id
_entity.type
_entity.pdbx_description
1 polymer ?
#
loop_
_entity_poly.entity_id
_entity_poly.type
_entity_poly.pdbx_seq_one_letter_code
_entity_poly.pdbx_strand_id
1 'polypeptide(L)'
;MNVNLQEEKQTILAAMDRTKRGCWATPLELSRISGIDLERVLRVVYNSYEFLQCSYLSDDGLPMFTSRKIYKERAPLWNKFLSFIKSEYV
;
A
#
# COMPACT_ATOMS: atom_id res chain seq x y z
N MET A 1 12.48 13.29 -12.23
CA MET A 1 11.10 13.17 -11.74
C MET A 1 10.61 14.57 -11.41
N ASN A 2 9.40 14.95 -11.82
CA ASN A 2 8.86 16.29 -11.59
C ASN A 2 8.73 16.52 -10.07
N VAL A 3 9.13 17.69 -9.55
CA VAL A 3 9.19 17.96 -8.08
C VAL A 3 7.85 17.63 -7.40
N ASN A 4 6.75 17.94 -8.08
CA ASN A 4 5.38 17.68 -7.65
C ASN A 4 5.10 16.18 -7.42
N LEU A 5 5.56 15.29 -8.30
CA LEU A 5 5.37 13.83 -8.16
C LEU A 5 6.14 13.24 -6.99
N GLN A 6 7.29 13.83 -6.62
CA GLN A 6 8.07 13.36 -5.48
C GLN A 6 7.41 13.75 -4.16
N GLU A 7 6.86 14.96 -4.07
CA GLU A 7 6.09 15.41 -2.92
C GLU A 7 4.82 14.58 -2.74
N GLU A 8 4.06 14.34 -3.82
CA GLU A 8 2.88 13.49 -3.81
C GLU A 8 3.20 12.08 -3.31
N LYS A 9 4.31 11.51 -3.78
CA LYS A 9 4.80 10.22 -3.31
C LYS A 9 5.08 10.20 -1.81
N GLN A 10 5.77 11.22 -1.29
CA GLN A 10 6.04 11.29 0.15
C GLN A 10 4.75 11.43 0.97
N THR A 11 3.78 12.21 0.48
CA THR A 11 2.47 12.34 1.12
C THR A 11 1.72 11.00 1.14
N ILE A 12 1.71 10.23 0.05
CA ILE A 12 1.08 8.90 0.01
C ILE A 12 1.78 7.93 0.97
N LEU A 13 3.12 7.93 1.01
CA LEU A 13 3.89 7.10 1.94
C LEU A 13 3.57 7.43 3.40
N ALA A 14 3.54 8.72 3.75
CA ALA A 14 3.20 9.18 5.08
C ALA A 14 1.74 8.87 5.46
N ALA A 15 0.82 8.89 4.48
CA ALA A 15 -0.57 8.55 4.73
C ALA A 15 -0.75 7.04 5.01
N MET A 16 0.01 6.17 4.32
CA MET A 16 0.02 4.73 4.62
C MET A 16 0.45 4.41 6.05
N ASP A 17 1.44 5.12 6.58
CA ASP A 17 1.89 4.92 7.98
C ASP A 17 0.76 5.16 9.00
N ARG A 18 -0.24 5.97 8.65
CA ARG A 18 -1.40 6.29 9.48
C ARG A 18 -2.55 5.29 9.36
N THR A 19 -2.49 4.36 8.40
CA THR A 19 -3.57 3.38 8.20
C THR A 19 -3.59 2.35 9.33
N LYS A 20 -4.77 2.21 9.97
CA LYS A 20 -5.00 1.24 11.04
C LYS A 20 -5.07 -0.21 10.52
N ARG A 21 -5.37 -0.42 9.23
CA ARG A 21 -5.50 -1.73 8.56
C ARG A 21 -4.15 -2.31 8.12
N GLY A 22 -3.20 -2.38 9.05
CA GLY A 22 -2.08 -3.32 8.91
C GLY A 22 -1.25 -3.18 7.63
N CYS A 23 -0.88 -1.97 7.20
CA CYS A 23 0.07 -1.70 6.11
C CYS A 23 -0.48 -1.74 4.67
N TRP A 24 -1.70 -2.22 4.44
CA TRP A 24 -2.26 -2.34 3.10
C TRP A 24 -3.41 -1.37 2.90
N ALA A 25 -3.45 -0.73 1.74
CA ALA A 25 -4.52 0.16 1.34
C ALA A 25 -4.74 0.08 -0.18
N THR A 26 -6.00 0.20 -0.60
CA THR A 26 -6.36 0.37 -2.02
C THR A 26 -5.98 1.77 -2.52
N PRO A 27 -5.83 1.98 -3.83
CA PRO A 27 -5.61 3.32 -4.39
C PRO A 27 -6.70 4.34 -3.98
N LEU A 28 -7.94 3.88 -3.84
CA LEU A 28 -9.06 4.72 -3.41
C LEU A 28 -8.92 5.13 -1.93
N GLU A 29 -8.55 4.19 -1.06
CA GLU A 29 -8.25 4.51 0.34
C GLU A 29 -7.08 5.49 0.43
N LEU A 30 -5.98 5.22 -0.30
CA LEU A 30 -4.81 6.09 -0.38
C LEU A 30 -5.17 7.51 -0.81
N SER A 31 -6.04 7.67 -1.81
CA SER A 31 -6.55 8.97 -2.24
C SER A 31 -7.29 9.69 -1.11
N ARG A 32 -8.22 9.00 -0.44
CA ARG A 32 -9.00 9.55 0.67
C ARG A 32 -8.14 9.99 1.86
N ILE A 33 -7.13 9.19 2.23
CA ILE A 33 -6.29 9.48 3.40
C ILE A 33 -5.19 10.51 3.12
N SER A 34 -4.68 10.56 1.89
CA SER A 34 -3.60 11.48 1.49
C SER A 34 -4.13 12.82 1.00
N GLY A 35 -5.40 12.89 0.60
CA GLY A 35 -5.99 14.05 -0.06
C GLY A 35 -5.51 14.23 -1.51
N ILE A 36 -4.74 13.28 -2.04
CA ILE A 36 -4.25 13.31 -3.43
C ILE A 36 -5.31 12.66 -4.33
N ASP A 37 -5.51 13.26 -5.50
CA ASP A 37 -6.44 12.75 -6.50
C ASP A 37 -6.10 11.30 -6.92
N LEU A 38 -7.14 10.49 -7.17
CA LEU A 38 -6.99 9.08 -7.49
C LEU A 38 -6.10 8.84 -8.70
N GLU A 39 -6.20 9.65 -9.76
CA GLU A 39 -5.37 9.51 -10.95
C GLU A 39 -3.89 9.68 -10.61
N ARG A 40 -3.58 10.67 -9.75
CA ARG A 40 -2.21 10.93 -9.32
C ARG A 40 -1.69 9.86 -8.39
N VAL A 41 -2.52 9.36 -7.47
CA VAL A 41 -2.20 8.19 -6.66
C VAL A 41 -1.82 7.03 -7.56
N LEU A 42 -2.67 6.66 -8.52
CA LEU A 42 -2.42 5.57 -9.46
C LEU A 42 -1.09 5.79 -10.21
N ARG A 43 -0.87 6.99 -10.74
CA ARG A 43 0.39 7.34 -11.42
C ARG A 43 1.59 7.12 -10.49
N VAL A 44 1.50 7.52 -9.23
CA VAL A 44 2.60 7.35 -8.26
C VAL A 44 2.81 5.89 -7.88
N VAL A 45 1.77 5.15 -7.44
CA VAL A 45 1.92 3.76 -6.98
C VAL A 45 2.41 2.82 -8.07
N TYR A 46 1.94 2.99 -9.32
CA TYR A 46 2.34 2.10 -10.42
C TYR A 46 3.70 2.45 -11.03
N ASN A 47 4.18 3.69 -10.91
CA ASN A 47 5.46 4.10 -11.50
C ASN A 47 6.60 4.24 -10.46
N SER A 48 6.33 3.94 -9.18
CA SER A 48 7.33 4.02 -8.13
C SER A 48 7.68 2.65 -7.57
N TYR A 49 8.99 2.37 -7.50
CA TYR A 49 9.51 1.14 -6.92
C TYR A 49 9.27 1.04 -5.41
N GLU A 50 8.90 2.11 -4.72
CA GLU A 50 8.68 2.08 -3.26
C GLU A 50 7.39 1.40 -2.84
N PHE A 51 6.48 1.14 -3.78
CA PHE A 51 5.22 0.46 -3.51
C PHE A 51 5.29 -1.01 -3.93
N LEU A 52 4.56 -1.84 -3.19
CA LEU A 52 4.37 -3.25 -3.43
C LEU A 52 2.87 -3.52 -3.54
N GLN A 53 2.48 -4.14 -4.64
CA GLN A 53 1.13 -4.69 -4.78
C GLN A 53 1.06 -6.05 -4.09
N CYS A 54 -0.04 -6.33 -3.38
CA CYS A 54 -0.34 -7.67 -2.90
C CYS A 54 -0.94 -8.51 -4.02
N SER A 55 -0.39 -9.70 -4.29
CA SER A 55 -0.98 -10.63 -5.26
C SER A 55 -2.18 -11.40 -4.69
N TYR A 56 -2.34 -11.45 -3.36
CA TYR A 56 -3.32 -12.30 -2.67
C TYR A 56 -4.47 -11.51 -2.03
N LEU A 57 -4.24 -10.23 -1.71
CA LEU A 57 -5.23 -9.39 -1.05
C LEU A 57 -5.85 -8.42 -2.05
N SER A 58 -7.17 -8.39 -2.05
CA SER A 58 -7.98 -7.37 -2.71
C SER A 58 -9.05 -6.89 -1.73
N ASP A 59 -9.45 -5.63 -1.84
CA ASP A 59 -10.61 -5.10 -1.14
C ASP A 59 -11.57 -4.56 -2.20
N ASP A 60 -12.81 -5.06 -2.21
CA ASP A 60 -13.82 -4.74 -3.21
C ASP A 60 -13.35 -4.88 -4.68
N GLY A 61 -12.56 -5.94 -4.96
CA GLY A 61 -11.98 -6.18 -6.29
C GLY A 61 -10.82 -5.26 -6.67
N LEU A 62 -10.42 -4.34 -5.80
CA LEU A 62 -9.27 -3.45 -6.03
C LEU A 62 -7.98 -4.06 -5.48
N PRO A 63 -6.85 -3.89 -6.19
CA PRO A 63 -5.55 -4.32 -5.69
C PRO A 63 -5.17 -3.51 -4.46
N MET A 64 -4.57 -4.19 -3.48
CA MET A 64 -4.04 -3.55 -2.29
C MET A 64 -2.53 -3.28 -2.43
N PHE A 65 -2.09 -2.14 -1.93
CA PHE A 65 -0.70 -1.71 -1.94
C PHE A 65 -0.17 -1.48 -0.54
N THR A 66 1.13 -1.70 -0.37
CA THR A 66 1.92 -1.31 0.80
C THR A 66 3.20 -0.62 0.35
N SER A 67 3.93 0.03 1.26
CA SER A 67 5.29 0.47 0.97
C SER A 67 6.29 -0.64 1.29
N ARG A 68 7.39 -0.70 0.51
CA ARG A 68 8.50 -1.62 0.78
C ARG A 68 9.11 -1.40 2.16
N LYS A 69 9.13 -0.16 2.63
CA LYS A 69 9.64 0.20 3.95
C LYS A 69 8.77 -0.42 5.05
N ILE A 70 7.47 -0.15 5.01
CA ILE A 70 6.51 -0.69 5.99
C ILE A 70 6.50 -2.22 5.93
N TYR A 71 6.53 -2.79 4.73
CA TYR A 71 6.61 -4.24 4.56
C TYR A 71 7.84 -4.84 5.25
N LYS A 72 9.04 -4.25 5.07
CA LYS A 72 10.27 -4.72 5.74
C LYS A 72 10.19 -4.59 7.26
N GLU A 73 9.67 -3.47 7.76
CA GLU A 73 9.56 -3.21 9.20
C GLU A 73 8.56 -4.16 9.87
N ARG A 74 7.48 -4.54 9.18
CA ARG A 74 6.42 -5.40 9.72
C ARG A 74 6.42 -6.83 9.17
N ALA A 75 7.41 -7.19 8.36
CA ALA A 75 7.58 -8.53 7.75
C ALA A 75 7.49 -9.70 8.74
N PRO A 76 8.04 -9.64 9.97
CA PRO A 76 7.93 -10.76 10.92
C PRO A 76 6.49 -11.06 11.33
N LEU A 77 5.62 -10.04 11.37
CA LEU A 77 4.20 -10.17 11.68
C LEU A 77 3.41 -10.67 10.46
N TRP A 78 3.81 -10.26 9.26
CA TRP A 78 3.20 -10.69 8.00
C TRP A 78 3.48 -12.15 7.64
N ASN A 79 4.70 -12.65 7.88
CA ASN A 79 4.99 -14.07 7.69
C ASN A 79 4.07 -14.95 8.55
N LYS A 80 3.76 -14.52 9.79
CA LYS A 80 2.80 -15.21 10.67
C LYS A 80 1.35 -15.11 10.17
N PHE A 81 0.92 -13.96 9.69
CA PHE A 81 -0.44 -13.76 9.18
C PHE A 81 -0.68 -14.53 7.87
N LEU A 82 0.29 -14.51 6.94
CA LEU A 82 0.23 -15.28 5.69
C LEU A 82 0.31 -16.78 5.96
N SER A 83 1.10 -17.24 6.94
CA SER A 83 1.09 -18.66 7.33
C SER A 83 -0.25 -19.08 7.93
N PHE A 84 -0.91 -18.20 8.69
CA PHE A 84 -2.23 -18.46 9.26
C PHE A 84 -3.30 -18.58 8.16
N ILE A 85 -3.33 -17.65 7.21
CA ILE A 85 -4.26 -17.72 6.06
C ILE A 85 -3.97 -18.97 5.21
N LYS A 86 -2.69 -19.31 4.96
CA LYS A 86 -2.35 -20.51 4.18
C LYS A 86 -2.73 -21.81 4.89
N SER A 87 -2.83 -21.81 6.23
CA SER A 87 -3.23 -22.95 7.04
C SER A 87 -4.73 -23.23 7.02
N GLU A 88 -5.58 -22.23 6.76
CA GLU A 88 -7.04 -22.39 6.72
C GLU A 88 -7.56 -22.94 5.37
N TYR A 89 -6.70 -23.02 4.36
CA TYR A 89 -7.02 -23.54 3.02
C TYR A 89 -6.37 -24.91 2.72
N VAL A 90 -5.89 -25.65 3.74
CA VAL A 90 -5.38 -27.02 3.62
C VAL A 90 -6.23 -27.98 4.45
#